data_AF-A0A3C0JNG2-F1
#
_entry.id   AF-A0A3C0JNG2-F1
#
_cell.length_a   1.000
_cell.length_b   1.000
_cell.length_c   1.000
_cell.angle_alpha   90.00
_cell.angle_beta   90.00
_cell.angle_gamma   90.00
#
_symmetry.space_group_name_H-M   'P 1'
#
loop_
_entity.id
_entity.type
_entity.pdbx_description
1 polymer ?
#
loop_
_entity_poly.entity_id
_entity_poly.type
_entity_poly.pdbx_seq_one_letter_code
_entity_poly.pdbx_strand_id
1 'polypeptide(L)'
;ISDSTTYLTFRVCPYCRFHYTLSARERIELLADKGTFKESQKYLSSVAPLSFSSKGSYRKAISEDQERTGLTEAAVTGRCKVDGIETMMVVLDFGFMG
;
A
#
# COMPACT_ATOMS: atom_id res chain seq x y z
N ILE A 1 -3.42 -9.63 22.34
CA ILE A 1 -2.87 -8.83 21.21
C ILE A 1 -3.83 -7.71 20.81
N SER A 2 -5.13 -8.02 20.69
CA SER A 2 -6.20 -7.08 20.32
C SER A 2 -6.16 -5.72 21.03
N ASP A 3 -5.85 -5.70 22.33
CA ASP A 3 -5.88 -4.47 23.13
C ASP A 3 -4.52 -3.76 23.24
N SER A 4 -3.50 -4.23 22.52
CA SER A 4 -2.16 -3.64 22.58
C SER A 4 -2.06 -2.42 21.67
N THR A 5 -1.71 -1.26 22.23
CA THR A 5 -1.43 -0.04 21.46
C THR A 5 -0.36 -0.27 20.40
N THR A 6 0.69 -1.02 20.72
CA THR A 6 1.76 -1.35 19.76
C THR A 6 1.23 -2.14 18.55
N TYR A 7 0.31 -3.08 18.76
CA TYR A 7 -0.29 -3.82 17.67
C TYR A 7 -1.30 -2.97 16.88
N LEU A 8 -2.14 -2.20 17.57
CA LEU A 8 -3.16 -1.37 16.94
C LEU A 8 -2.55 -0.25 16.08
N THR A 9 -1.42 0.33 16.49
CA THR A 9 -0.77 1.44 15.77
C THR A 9 0.27 0.95 14.76
N PHE A 10 1.14 0.01 15.13
CA PHE A 10 2.30 -0.37 14.32
C PHE A 10 2.19 -1.77 13.71
N ARG A 11 1.13 -2.53 14.03
CA ARG A 11 0.99 -3.95 13.68
C ARG A 11 2.20 -4.77 14.12
N VAL A 12 2.78 -4.45 15.28
CA VAL A 12 3.88 -5.21 15.86
C VAL A 12 3.38 -6.01 17.07
N CYS A 13 3.69 -7.32 17.10
CA CYS A 13 3.36 -8.16 18.23
C CYS A 13 4.06 -7.65 19.50
N PRO A 14 3.34 -7.36 20.59
CA PRO A 14 3.96 -6.86 21.83
C PRO A 14 4.80 -7.93 22.55
N TYR A 15 4.58 -9.21 22.25
CA TYR A 15 5.26 -10.33 22.93
C TYR A 15 6.53 -10.78 22.20
N CYS A 16 6.45 -10.97 20.87
CA CYS A 16 7.56 -11.52 20.08
C CYS A 16 8.18 -10.52 19.09
N ARG A 17 7.66 -9.29 19.01
CA ARG A 17 8.13 -8.24 18.09
C ARG A 17 8.03 -8.58 16.60
N PHE A 18 7.27 -9.62 16.24
CA PHE A 18 6.93 -9.91 14.85
C PHE A 18 6.15 -8.73 14.23
N HIS A 19 6.51 -8.38 12.99
CA HIS A 19 5.89 -7.30 12.23
C HIS A 19 4.85 -7.92 11.29
N TYR A 20 3.58 -7.63 11.53
CA TYR A 20 2.50 -7.99 10.62
C TYR A 20 2.45 -7.00 9.45
N THR A 21 1.74 -7.40 8.40
CA THR A 21 1.51 -6.54 7.24
C THR A 21 0.69 -5.31 7.61
N LEU A 22 1.01 -4.22 6.92
CA LEU A 22 0.28 -2.96 6.92
C LEU A 22 -0.02 -2.68 5.45
N SER A 23 -1.24 -2.25 5.15
CA SER A 23 -1.53 -1.68 3.83
C SER A 23 -0.66 -0.45 3.57
N ALA A 24 -0.48 -0.10 2.30
CA ALA A 24 0.24 1.11 1.93
C ALA A 24 -0.40 2.37 2.53
N ARG A 25 -1.74 2.40 2.62
CA ARG A 25 -2.49 3.52 3.21
C ARG A 25 -2.23 3.66 4.71
N GLU A 26 -2.33 2.58 5.48
CA GLU A 26 -2.02 2.61 6.91
C GLU A 26 -0.56 3.06 7.13
N ARG A 27 0.38 2.59 6.29
CA ARG A 27 1.80 2.97 6.40
C ARG A 27 2.05 4.45 6.05
N ILE A 28 1.35 5.00 5.08
CA ILE A 28 1.41 6.43 4.75
C ILE A 28 0.87 7.26 5.92
N GLU A 29 -0.28 6.90 6.48
CA GLU A 29 -0.87 7.60 7.63
C GLU A 29 0.02 7.57 8.87
N LEU A 30 0.80 6.49 9.04
CA LEU A 30 1.72 6.34 10.15
C LEU A 30 2.97 7.24 10.01
N LEU A 31 3.46 7.45 8.80
CA LEU A 31 4.75 8.10 8.53
C LEU A 31 4.62 9.57 8.13
N ALA A 32 3.56 9.93 7.39
CA ALA A 32 3.39 11.28 6.90
C ALA A 32 2.75 12.19 7.95
N ASP A 33 3.18 13.45 7.98
CA ASP A 33 2.53 14.47 8.78
C ASP A 33 1.05 14.58 8.37
N LYS A 34 0.16 14.66 9.37
CA LYS A 34 -1.29 14.61 9.18
C LYS A 34 -1.76 15.64 8.15
N GLY A 35 -2.46 15.16 7.13
CA GLY A 35 -3.06 16.01 6.07
C GLY A 35 -2.08 16.53 5.02
N THR A 36 -0.81 16.12 5.05
CA THR A 36 0.20 16.59 4.09
C THR A 36 0.34 15.69 2.87
N PHE A 37 -0.05 14.42 2.97
CA PHE A 37 0.10 13.47 1.88
C PHE A 37 -0.80 13.82 0.70
N LYS A 38 -0.17 14.05 -0.46
CA LYS A 38 -0.79 14.30 -1.76
C LYS A 38 -0.38 13.20 -2.72
N GLU A 39 -1.29 12.26 -2.92
CA GLU A 39 -1.11 11.12 -3.82
C GLU A 39 -0.83 11.57 -5.26
N SER A 40 0.08 10.87 -5.92
CA SER A 40 0.46 11.07 -7.31
C SER A 40 0.09 9.82 -8.13
N GLN A 41 -0.24 10.00 -9.41
CA GLN A 41 -0.56 8.91 -10.34
C GLN A 41 -1.67 7.94 -9.88
N LYS A 42 -2.63 8.40 -9.07
CA LYS A 42 -3.75 7.59 -8.55
C LYS A 42 -4.51 6.76 -9.58
N TYR A 43 -4.55 7.21 -10.84
CA TYR A 43 -5.30 6.57 -11.93
C TYR A 43 -4.42 5.73 -12.87
N LEU A 44 -3.12 5.60 -12.57
CA LEU A 44 -2.22 4.75 -13.34
C LEU A 44 -2.56 3.27 -13.07
N SER A 45 -2.64 2.48 -14.12
CA SER A 45 -2.96 1.05 -14.03
C SER A 45 -2.18 0.29 -15.10
N SER A 46 -1.82 -0.95 -14.77
CA SER A 46 -1.07 -1.83 -15.65
C SER A 46 -1.91 -2.28 -16.84
N VAL A 47 -1.32 -2.18 -18.03
CA VAL A 47 -1.88 -2.80 -19.24
C VAL A 47 -1.34 -4.22 -19.39
N ALA A 48 -2.02 -5.05 -20.20
CA ALA A 48 -1.54 -6.38 -20.55
C ALA A 48 -0.86 -6.37 -21.92
N PRO A 49 0.47 -6.08 -22.02
CA PRO A 49 1.14 -5.91 -23.31
C PRO A 49 1.51 -7.25 -23.97
N LEU A 50 1.69 -8.32 -23.20
CA LEU A 50 2.12 -9.62 -23.73
C LEU A 50 0.92 -10.52 -24.01
N SER A 51 0.87 -11.06 -25.23
CA SER A 51 -0.20 -11.93 -25.71
C SER A 51 -0.05 -13.41 -25.29
N PHE A 52 1.00 -13.76 -24.55
CA PHE A 52 1.45 -15.15 -24.35
C PHE A 52 1.23 -15.74 -22.96
N SER A 53 0.89 -14.95 -21.94
CA SER A 53 0.33 -15.53 -20.71
C SER A 53 -1.12 -15.92 -21.00
N SER A 54 -1.66 -16.95 -20.35
CA SER A 54 -3.08 -17.29 -20.42
C SER A 54 -3.93 -16.04 -20.13
N LYS A 55 -4.36 -15.34 -21.19
CA LYS A 55 -4.81 -13.93 -21.22
C LYS A 55 -5.94 -13.55 -20.27
N GLY A 56 -6.64 -14.53 -19.69
CA GLY A 56 -7.65 -14.31 -18.66
C GLY A 56 -7.05 -14.06 -17.28
N SER A 57 -5.97 -14.75 -16.90
CA SER A 57 -5.50 -14.79 -15.52
C SER A 57 -4.89 -13.47 -15.04
N TYR A 58 -4.03 -12.81 -15.82
CA TYR A 58 -3.32 -11.61 -15.36
C TYR A 58 -4.25 -10.38 -15.21
N ARG A 59 -5.09 -10.10 -16.22
CA ARG A 59 -6.07 -9.02 -16.15
C ARG A 59 -7.11 -9.25 -15.05
N LYS A 60 -7.51 -10.51 -14.89
CA LYS A 60 -8.43 -10.91 -13.83
C LYS A 60 -7.79 -10.72 -12.45
N ALA A 61 -6.55 -11.16 -12.26
CA ALA A 61 -5.81 -10.95 -11.02
C ALA A 61 -5.67 -9.46 -10.67
N ILE A 62 -5.31 -8.61 -11.64
CA ILE A 62 -5.30 -7.15 -11.45
C ILE A 62 -6.68 -6.66 -10.99
N SER A 63 -7.76 -7.04 -11.68
CA SER A 63 -9.11 -6.59 -11.32
C SER A 63 -9.55 -7.07 -9.94
N GLU A 64 -9.23 -8.31 -9.58
CA GLU A 64 -9.55 -8.90 -8.27
C GLU A 64 -8.77 -8.18 -7.16
N ASP A 65 -7.51 -7.86 -7.39
CA ASP A 65 -6.69 -7.14 -6.41
C ASP A 65 -7.08 -5.66 -6.30
N GLN A 66 -7.46 -5.02 -7.41
CA GLN A 66 -8.02 -3.67 -7.40
C GLN A 66 -9.32 -3.61 -6.58
N GLU A 67 -10.20 -4.61 -6.72
CA GLU A 67 -11.43 -4.71 -5.93
C GLU A 67 -11.13 -4.96 -4.44
N ARG A 68 -10.19 -5.88 -4.14
CA ARG A 68 -9.85 -6.27 -2.78
C ARG A 68 -9.11 -5.18 -1.99
N THR A 69 -8.22 -4.44 -2.65
CA THR A 69 -7.34 -3.46 -2.00
C THR A 69 -7.82 -2.01 -2.16
N GLY A 70 -8.65 -1.73 -3.17
CA GLY A 70 -9.01 -0.37 -3.57
C GLY A 70 -7.85 0.41 -4.21
N LEU A 71 -6.71 -0.24 -4.46
CA LEU A 71 -5.55 0.35 -5.14
C LEU A 71 -5.66 0.15 -6.65
N THR A 72 -5.07 1.05 -7.42
CA THR A 72 -4.96 0.90 -8.88
C THR A 72 -3.71 0.11 -9.29
N GLU A 73 -2.70 0.08 -8.43
CA GLU A 73 -1.44 -0.65 -8.57
C GLU A 73 -0.84 -0.98 -7.19
N ALA A 74 0.14 -1.87 -7.15
CA ALA A 74 0.93 -2.30 -5.99
C ALA A 74 1.78 -1.20 -5.35
N ALA A 75 1.85 0.00 -5.93
CA ALA A 75 2.58 1.12 -5.36
C ALA A 75 1.66 2.34 -5.18
N VAL A 76 1.63 2.89 -3.96
CA VAL A 76 1.05 4.21 -3.70
C VAL A 76 2.18 5.21 -3.61
N THR A 77 2.12 6.25 -4.44
CA THR A 77 3.15 7.29 -4.48
C THR A 77 2.56 8.66 -4.18
N GLY A 78 3.36 9.57 -3.63
CA GLY A 78 2.89 10.92 -3.34
C GLY A 78 3.91 11.77 -2.62
N ARG A 79 3.63 13.07 -2.55
CA ARG A 79 4.45 14.01 -1.78
C ARG A 79 3.81 14.20 -0.41
N CYS A 80 4.61 14.33 0.63
CA CYS A 80 4.17 14.66 1.97
C CYS A 80 5.25 15.41 2.74
N LYS A 81 4.99 15.66 4.01
CA LYS A 81 6.02 16.02 4.97
C LYS A 81 6.23 14.88 5.95
N VAL A 82 7.46 14.73 6.43
CA VAL A 82 7.82 13.87 7.57
C VAL A 82 8.63 14.75 8.51
N ASP A 83 8.11 14.99 9.71
CA ASP A 83 8.69 15.94 10.67
C ASP A 83 8.94 17.33 10.03
N GLY A 84 8.00 17.78 9.19
CA GLY A 84 8.08 19.05 8.47
C GLY A 84 8.95 19.05 7.21
N ILE A 85 9.70 17.98 6.93
CA ILE A 85 10.60 17.87 5.77
C ILE A 85 9.85 17.35 4.54
N GLU A 86 9.86 18.13 3.46
CA GLU A 86 9.29 17.73 2.17
C GLU A 86 9.90 16.41 1.68
N THR A 87 9.04 15.43 1.44
CA THR A 87 9.45 14.05 1.14
C THR A 87 8.58 13.48 0.01
N MET A 88 9.22 12.82 -0.96
CA MET A 88 8.52 11.95 -1.91
C MET A 88 8.45 10.55 -1.32
N MET A 89 7.24 10.02 -1.18
CA MET A 89 6.99 8.70 -0.61
C MET A 89 6.53 7.74 -1.69
N VAL A 90 7.08 6.51 -1.66
CA VAL A 90 6.70 5.39 -2.52
C VAL A 90 6.52 4.19 -1.60
N VAL A 91 5.29 3.69 -1.47
CA VAL A 91 4.96 2.59 -0.58
C VAL A 91 4.39 1.43 -1.39
N LEU A 92 5.04 0.28 -1.29
CA LEU A 92 4.59 -0.96 -1.92
C LEU A 92 3.55 -1.66 -1.01
N ASP A 93 2.48 -2.16 -1.61
CA ASP A 93 1.45 -2.95 -0.95
C ASP A 93 1.48 -4.38 -1.49
N PHE A 94 2.00 -5.31 -0.67
CA PHE A 94 1.98 -6.74 -0.96
C PHE A 94 0.55 -7.33 -0.94
N GLY A 95 -0.44 -6.53 -0.55
CA GLY A 95 -1.83 -6.85 -0.82
C GLY A 95 -2.15 -6.89 -2.31
N PHE A 96 -1.32 -6.38 -3.23
CA PHE A 96 -1.59 -6.33 -4.66
C PHE A 96 -0.57 -7.17 -5.44
N MET A 97 -1.03 -8.21 -6.11
CA MET A 97 -0.23 -9.15 -6.91
C MET A 97 0.85 -9.94 -6.17
N GLY A 98 0.86 -9.93 -4.83
CA GLY A 98 1.68 -10.82 -4.00
C GLY A 98 2.16 -10.20 -2.71
#